data_AF-A0A3B9DLR8-F1
#
_entry.id   AF-A0A3B9DLR8-F1
#
_cell.length_a   1.000
_cell.length_b   1.000
_cell.length_c   1.000
_cell.angle_alpha   90.00
_cell.angle_beta   90.00
_cell.angle_gamma   90.00
#
_symmetry.space_group_name_H-M   'P 1'
#
loop_
_entity.id
_entity.type
_entity.pdbx_description
1 polymer ?
#
loop_
_entity_poly.entity_id
_entity_poly.type
_entity_poly.pdbx_seq_one_letter_code
_entity_poly.pdbx_strand_id
1 'polypeptide(L)'
;QTQTMRKCAVVLAALLVASACGGVSSTDTPPNPGNSKNCGDFSNYAQAKAWFDTYYPYYGDVGQLDRDKDLIPCESLSGSP
;
A
#
# COMPACT_ATOMS: atom_id res chain seq x y z
N GLN A 1 24.30 -6.40 11.32
CA GLN A 1 23.95 -7.71 11.92
C GLN A 1 24.64 -8.79 11.11
N THR A 2 25.36 -9.64 11.82
CA THR A 2 26.23 -10.69 11.33
C THR A 2 25.37 -11.84 10.80
N GLN A 3 25.23 -12.01 9.48
CA GLN A 3 24.78 -13.27 8.90
C GLN A 3 25.96 -13.95 8.19
N THR A 4 26.46 -14.91 8.95
CA THR A 4 27.49 -15.89 8.70
C THR A 4 27.22 -16.68 7.42
N MET A 5 28.10 -16.50 6.44
CA MET A 5 28.57 -17.49 5.46
C MET A 5 27.57 -18.55 4.95
N ARG A 6 27.11 -18.38 3.71
CA ARG A 6 27.06 -19.48 2.73
C ARG A 6 27.71 -19.01 1.43
N LYS A 7 29.02 -19.25 1.36
CA LYS A 7 29.84 -19.11 0.16
C LYS A 7 29.17 -19.89 -0.97
N CYS A 8 28.58 -19.19 -1.94
CA CYS A 8 28.19 -19.77 -3.22
C CYS A 8 29.47 -20.16 -3.95
N ALA A 9 29.98 -21.37 -3.69
CA ALA A 9 30.93 -22.02 -4.57
C ALA A 9 30.20 -22.24 -5.89
N VAL A 10 30.37 -21.28 -6.80
CA VAL A 10 29.91 -21.39 -8.18
C VAL A 10 30.79 -22.45 -8.83
N VAL A 11 30.39 -23.71 -8.72
CA VAL A 11 31.01 -24.83 -9.42
C VAL A 11 30.64 -24.70 -10.89
N LEU A 12 31.68 -24.56 -11.70
CA LEU A 12 31.68 -24.52 -13.14
C LEU A 12 31.00 -25.78 -13.71
N ALA A 13 29.73 -25.71 -14.12
CA ALA A 13 29.11 -26.73 -14.96
C ALA A 13 27.86 -26.19 -15.67
N ALA A 14 27.97 -26.23 -17.00
CA ALA A 14 26.95 -26.31 -18.05
C ALA A 14 25.45 -26.12 -17.72
N LEU A 15 24.80 -25.32 -18.58
CA LEU A 15 23.37 -25.22 -18.86
C LEU A 15 22.44 -25.23 -17.65
N LEU A 16 21.89 -24.05 -17.34
CA LEU A 16 20.50 -23.78 -16.96
C LEU A 16 20.47 -22.33 -16.51
N VAL A 17 19.79 -21.44 -17.25
CA VAL A 17 19.42 -20.12 -16.73
C VAL A 17 18.36 -20.37 -15.66
N ALA A 18 18.80 -20.76 -14.47
CA ALA A 18 18.03 -20.58 -13.26
C ALA A 18 18.04 -19.07 -13.01
N SER A 19 17.02 -18.38 -13.56
CA SER A 19 16.67 -17.05 -13.08
C SER A 19 16.61 -17.14 -11.57
N ALA A 20 17.57 -16.49 -10.92
CA ALA A 20 17.64 -16.38 -9.49
C ALA A 20 16.24 -16.06 -8.98
N CYS A 21 15.78 -16.82 -7.99
CA CYS A 21 14.62 -16.52 -7.19
C CYS A 21 14.88 -15.22 -6.41
N GLY A 22 14.98 -14.11 -7.12
CA GLY A 22 14.86 -12.77 -6.61
C GLY A 22 13.41 -12.56 -6.27
N GLY A 23 12.97 -13.12 -5.14
CA GLY A 23 11.78 -12.68 -4.48
C GLY A 23 11.97 -11.21 -4.13
N VAL A 24 11.45 -10.33 -4.98
CA VAL A 24 11.11 -8.98 -4.55
C VAL A 24 9.90 -9.13 -3.64
N SER A 25 10.13 -9.42 -2.36
CA SER A 25 9.14 -9.19 -1.32
C SER A 25 9.09 -7.69 -1.05
N SER A 26 8.70 -6.93 -2.07
CA SER A 26 8.14 -5.60 -1.86
C SER A 26 6.82 -5.86 -1.18
N THR A 27 6.71 -5.60 0.11
CA THR A 27 5.39 -5.40 0.71
C THR A 27 4.75 -4.28 -0.11
N ASP A 28 3.73 -4.59 -0.91
CA ASP A 28 2.98 -3.68 -1.78
C ASP A 28 2.17 -2.64 -0.99
N THR A 29 2.57 -2.39 0.25
CA THR A 29 1.94 -1.45 1.14
C THR A 29 2.37 -0.05 0.72
N PRO A 30 1.44 0.80 0.24
CA PRO A 30 1.77 2.16 -0.11
C PRO A 30 2.24 2.91 1.14
N PRO A 31 3.21 3.84 1.05
CA PRO A 31 3.67 4.58 2.20
C PRO A 31 2.52 5.37 2.84
N ASN A 32 2.50 5.43 4.17
CA ASN A 32 1.45 6.12 4.90
C ASN A 32 1.40 7.62 4.51
N PRO A 33 0.31 8.09 3.87
CA PRO A 33 0.17 9.49 3.47
C PRO A 33 -0.13 10.41 4.66
N GLY A 34 -0.51 9.86 5.82
CA GLY A 34 -0.94 10.62 7.00
C GLY A 34 -2.23 11.40 6.75
N ASN A 35 -2.51 12.36 7.63
CA ASN A 35 -3.60 13.33 7.48
C ASN A 35 -3.22 14.45 6.50
N SER A 36 -2.75 14.09 5.29
CA SER A 36 -2.37 15.01 4.22
C SER A 36 -3.47 15.21 3.18
N LYS A 37 -4.51 14.38 3.22
CA LYS A 37 -5.69 14.44 2.35
C LYS A 37 -6.94 14.53 3.20
N ASN A 38 -7.76 15.52 2.91
CA ASN A 38 -9.05 15.79 3.53
C ASN A 38 -10.14 15.73 2.46
N CYS A 39 -11.40 15.73 2.88
CA CYS A 39 -12.55 15.75 1.97
C CYS A 39 -12.52 16.90 0.95
N GLY A 40 -11.96 18.07 1.31
CA GLY A 40 -11.81 19.21 0.41
C GLY A 40 -10.70 19.05 -0.65
N ASP A 41 -9.84 18.04 -0.53
CA ASP A 41 -8.81 17.72 -1.53
C ASP A 41 -9.37 16.88 -2.70
N PHE A 42 -10.56 16.32 -2.54
CA PHE A 42 -11.21 15.49 -3.54
C PHE A 42 -12.32 16.27 -4.25
N SER A 43 -12.46 16.06 -5.57
CA SER A 43 -13.49 16.76 -6.35
C SER A 43 -14.88 16.11 -6.20
N ASN A 44 -14.94 14.84 -5.80
CA ASN A 44 -16.18 14.10 -5.60
C ASN A 44 -15.98 12.93 -4.61
N TYR A 45 -17.10 12.37 -4.13
CA TYR A 45 -17.13 11.22 -3.23
C TYR A 45 -16.37 10.01 -3.79
N ALA A 46 -16.50 9.70 -5.09
CA ALA A 46 -15.87 8.53 -5.70
C ALA A 46 -14.33 8.56 -5.59
N GLN A 47 -13.71 9.73 -5.73
CA GLN A 47 -12.27 9.90 -5.54
C GLN A 47 -11.86 9.71 -4.08
N ALA A 48 -12.60 10.30 -3.13
CA ALA A 48 -12.34 10.15 -1.71
C ALA A 48 -12.47 8.68 -1.28
N LYS A 49 -13.52 7.98 -1.75
CA LYS A 49 -13.76 6.57 -1.49
C LYS A 49 -12.67 5.66 -2.05
N ALA A 50 -12.23 5.90 -3.28
CA ALA A 50 -11.14 5.14 -3.88
C ALA A 50 -9.83 5.29 -3.09
N TRP A 51 -9.55 6.50 -2.60
CA TRP A 51 -8.39 6.76 -1.75
C TRP A 51 -8.52 6.04 -0.40
N PHE A 52 -9.67 6.18 0.26
CA PHE A 52 -9.96 5.49 1.51
C PHE A 52 -9.79 3.97 1.36
N ASP A 53 -10.40 3.35 0.35
CA ASP A 53 -10.29 1.91 0.10
C ASP A 53 -8.86 1.43 -0.13
N THR A 54 -8.00 2.29 -0.70
CA THR A 54 -6.59 1.97 -0.94
C THR A 54 -5.80 1.92 0.37
N TYR A 55 -6.05 2.82 1.31
CA TYR A 55 -5.24 2.96 2.54
C TYR A 55 -5.89 2.31 3.77
N TYR A 56 -7.21 2.19 3.82
CA TYR A 56 -7.96 1.66 4.96
C TYR A 56 -7.52 0.25 5.40
N PRO A 57 -7.23 -0.71 4.51
CA PRO A 57 -6.75 -2.04 4.92
C PRO A 57 -5.37 -2.02 5.60
N TYR A 58 -4.57 -0.98 5.35
CA TYR A 58 -3.20 -0.87 5.84
C TYR A 58 -3.08 0.04 7.07
N TYR A 59 -3.81 1.16 7.06
CA TYR A 59 -3.68 2.23 8.04
C TYR A 59 -5.00 2.66 8.71
N GLY A 60 -6.15 2.12 8.27
CA GLY A 60 -7.47 2.56 8.69
C GLY A 60 -7.81 3.95 8.15
N ASP A 61 -8.62 4.72 8.89
CA ASP A 61 -8.98 6.09 8.53
C ASP A 61 -7.85 7.09 8.83
N VAL A 62 -6.83 7.07 7.97
CA VAL A 62 -5.63 7.89 8.14
C VAL A 62 -5.81 9.35 7.75
N GLY A 63 -6.79 9.63 6.88
CA GLY A 63 -7.17 10.98 6.45
C GLY A 63 -8.26 11.61 7.31
N GLN A 64 -8.73 10.94 8.36
CA GLN A 64 -9.91 11.38 9.13
C GLN A 64 -11.11 11.71 8.23
N LEU A 65 -11.27 10.93 7.17
CA LEU A 65 -12.29 11.12 6.14
C LEU A 65 -13.65 10.58 6.60
N ASP A 66 -13.65 9.61 7.51
CA ASP A 66 -14.81 8.89 8.03
C ASP A 66 -14.88 9.09 9.56
N ARG A 67 -15.56 10.15 9.99
CA ARG A 67 -15.55 10.59 11.39
C ARG A 67 -16.47 9.73 12.27
N ASP A 68 -17.57 9.27 11.71
CA ASP A 68 -18.60 8.46 12.37
C ASP A 68 -18.35 6.95 12.23
N LYS A 69 -17.39 6.55 11.38
CA LYS A 69 -16.87 5.19 11.22
C LYS A 69 -17.88 4.23 10.61
N ASP A 70 -18.69 4.72 9.69
CA ASP A 70 -19.68 3.95 8.95
C ASP A 70 -19.12 3.35 7.64
N LEU A 71 -17.82 3.56 7.37
CA LEU A 71 -17.11 3.20 6.15
C LEU A 71 -17.49 4.04 4.92
N ILE A 72 -18.10 5.21 5.14
CA ILE A 72 -18.50 6.17 4.13
C ILE A 72 -17.65 7.44 4.31
N PRO A 73 -16.45 7.51 3.69
CA PRO A 73 -15.61 8.68 3.79
C PRO A 73 -16.28 9.88 3.11
N CYS A 74 -16.23 11.04 3.77
CA CYS A 74 -16.65 12.31 3.22
C CYS A 74 -18.12 12.33 2.77
N GLU A 75 -19.05 11.89 3.62
CA GLU A 75 -20.51 11.97 3.39
C GLU A 75 -21.01 13.39 3.02
N SER A 76 -20.24 14.41 3.40
CA SER A 76 -20.52 15.81 3.05
C SER A 76 -20.27 16.16 1.57
N LEU A 77 -19.63 15.29 0.78
CA LEU A 77 -19.40 15.51 -0.64
C LEU A 77 -20.62 15.12 -1.48
N SER A 78 -20.88 15.91 -2.52
CA SER A 78 -21.93 15.65 -3.50
C SER A 78 -21.78 14.26 -4.12
N GLY A 79 -22.80 13.41 -3.98
CA GLY A 79 -22.80 12.03 -4.48
C GLY A 79 -22.56 10.94 -3.43
N SER A 80 -22.50 11.30 -2.14
CA SER A 80 -22.65 10.35 -1.04
C SER A 80 -24.05 9.70 -1.04
N PRO A 81 -24.20 8.42 -0.63
CA PRO A 81 -25.48 7.71 -0.52
C PRO A 81 -26.47 8.30 0.49
#